data_AF-A0A3Q9ERL4-F1
#
_entry.id   AF-A0A3Q9ERL4-F1
#
_cell.length_a   1.000
_cell.length_b   1.000
_cell.length_c   1.000
_cell.angle_alpha   90.00
_cell.angle_beta   90.00
_cell.angle_gamma   90.00
#
_symmetry.space_group_name_H-M   'P 1'
#
loop_
_entity.id
_entity.type
_entity.pdbx_description
1 polymer ?
#
loop_
_entity_poly.entity_id
_entity_poly.type
_entity_poly.pdbx_seq_one_letter_code
_entity_poly.pdbx_strand_id
1 'polypeptide(L)' 'MVAWVIVVAVAGGATLWLRDSAEPPGPYGWQEASATPSLPEGWESACARATPDENGRALCFVRTRP' A
#
# COMPACT_ATOMS: atom_id res chain seq x y z
N MET A 1 22.43 25.03 -34.34
CA MET A 1 21.18 24.78 -33.59
C MET A 1 20.46 23.51 -34.04
N VAL A 2 20.20 23.30 -35.34
CA VAL A 2 19.46 22.13 -35.86
C VAL A 2 20.07 20.79 -35.41
N ALA A 3 21.39 20.62 -35.52
CA ALA A 3 22.06 19.38 -35.09
C ALA A 3 21.83 19.05 -33.61
N TRP A 4 21.80 20.06 -32.75
CA TRP A 4 21.53 19.89 -31.32
C TRP A 4 20.09 19.43 -31.05
N VAL A 5 19.13 20.00 -31.78
CA VAL A 5 17.71 19.57 -31.71
C VAL A 5 17.56 18.12 -32.12
N ILE A 6 18.25 17.69 -33.18
CA ILE A 6 18.24 16.30 -33.65
C ILE A 6 18.82 15.36 -32.58
N VAL A 7 19.95 15.73 -31.98
CA VAL A 7 20.58 14.93 -30.91
C VAL A 7 19.65 14.78 -29.71
N VAL A 8 19.00 15.85 -29.26
CA VAL A 8 18.04 15.80 -28.13
C VAL A 8 16.83 14.94 -28.48
N ALA A 9 16.29 15.06 -29.70
CA ALA A 9 15.14 14.26 -30.15
C ALA A 9 15.48 12.76 -30.20
N VAL A 10 16.66 12.40 -30.72
CA VAL A 10 17.12 11.00 -30.78
C VAL A 10 17.38 10.44 -29.39
N ALA A 11 18.08 11.19 -28.52
CA ALA A 11 18.40 10.74 -27.16
C ALA A 11 17.14 10.61 -26.29
N GLY A 12 16.22 11.57 -26.39
CA GLY A 12 14.93 11.53 -25.69
C GLY A 12 14.03 10.40 -26.19
N GLY A 13 13.92 10.23 -27.50
CA GLY A 13 13.16 9.14 -28.11
C GLY A 13 13.71 7.76 -27.73
N ALA A 14 15.02 7.57 -27.78
CA ALA A 14 15.67 6.34 -27.36
C ALA A 14 15.43 6.04 -25.87
N THR A 15 15.52 7.05 -25.01
CA THR A 15 15.27 6.89 -23.56
C THR A 15 13.83 6.46 -23.28
N LEU A 16 12.85 7.04 -23.97
CA LEU A 16 11.45 6.64 -23.84
C LEU A 16 11.22 5.20 -24.32
N TRP A 17 11.87 4.79 -25.41
CA TRP A 17 11.76 3.43 -25.92
C TRP A 17 12.33 2.38 -24.94
N LEU A 18 13.47 2.67 -24.30
CA LEU A 18 14.02 1.81 -23.25
C LEU A 18 13.13 1.74 -22.00
N ARG A 19 12.52 2.87 -21.62
CA ARG A 19 11.59 2.97 -20.50
C ARG A 19 10.31 2.18 -20.71
N ASP A 20 9.83 2.11 -21.94
CA ASP A 20 8.63 1.36 -22.33
C ASP A 20 8.88 -0.15 -22.34
N SER A 21 10.08 -0.58 -22.74
CA SER A 21 10.49 -2.00 -22.72
C SER A 21 10.78 -2.54 -21.31
N ALA A 22 11.07 -1.65 -20.37
CA ALA A 22 11.16 -1.98 -18.96
C ALA A 22 9.75 -2.03 -18.38
N GLU A 23 9.11 -3.20 -18.45
CA GLU A 23 7.88 -3.49 -17.71
C GLU A 23 8.04 -2.95 -16.27
N PRO A 24 7.15 -2.08 -15.78
CA PRO A 24 7.23 -1.64 -14.40
C PRO A 24 7.25 -2.89 -13.53
N PRO A 25 8.11 -2.98 -12.49
CA PRO A 25 8.01 -4.07 -11.54
C PRO A 25 6.55 -4.14 -11.11
N GLY A 26 5.89 -5.26 -11.45
CA GLY A 26 4.45 -5.41 -11.37
C GLY A 26 3.96 -4.92 -10.01
N PRO A 27 2.75 -4.33 -9.94
CA PRO A 27 2.27 -3.60 -8.77
C PRO A 27 2.66 -4.37 -7.51
N TYR A 28 3.49 -3.72 -6.68
CA TYR A 28 4.01 -4.26 -5.42
C TYR A 28 2.92 -5.13 -4.81
N GLY A 29 3.16 -6.44 -4.77
CA GLY A 29 2.11 -7.41 -4.48
C GLY A 29 1.38 -6.99 -3.22
N TRP A 30 0.21 -6.40 -3.38
CA TRP A 30 -0.71 -6.20 -2.29
C TRP A 30 -1.03 -7.61 -1.84
N GLN A 31 -0.39 -8.03 -0.74
CA GLN A 31 -0.84 -9.18 -0.01
C GLN A 31 -2.31 -8.89 0.25
N GLU A 32 -3.18 -9.68 -0.39
CA GLU A 32 -4.61 -9.68 -0.12
C GLU A 32 -4.73 -9.57 1.39
N ALA A 33 -5.38 -8.49 1.85
CA ALA A 33 -5.73 -8.35 3.24
C ALA A 33 -6.66 -9.53 3.53
N SER A 34 -6.05 -10.64 3.97
CA SER A 34 -6.76 -11.84 4.36
C SER A 34 -7.82 -11.39 5.34
N ALA A 35 -9.03 -11.88 5.09
CA ALA A 35 -10.25 -11.62 5.81
C ALA A 35 -9.97 -11.28 7.27
N THR A 36 -10.55 -10.16 7.73
CA THR A 36 -10.63 -9.70 9.13
C THR A 36 -9.78 -10.53 10.08
N PRO A 37 -8.65 -9.99 10.61
CA PRO A 37 -7.72 -10.77 11.42
C PRO A 37 -8.48 -11.61 12.44
N SER A 38 -8.20 -12.90 12.49
CA SER A 38 -8.84 -13.83 13.41
C SER A 38 -8.62 -13.34 14.84
N LEU A 39 -9.67 -12.76 15.42
CA LEU A 39 -9.65 -12.29 16.80
C LEU A 39 -9.58 -13.49 17.74
N PRO A 40 -8.79 -13.42 18.83
CA PRO A 40 -8.71 -14.51 19.80
C PRO A 40 -10.07 -14.73 20.48
N GLU A 41 -10.39 -15.98 20.84
CA GLU A 41 -11.61 -16.29 21.59
C GLU A 41 -11.68 -15.44 22.87
N GLY A 42 -12.86 -14.88 23.14
CA GLY A 42 -13.09 -14.03 24.31
C GLY A 42 -12.67 -12.56 24.17
N TRP A 43 -12.22 -12.10 22.99
CA TRP A 43 -11.90 -10.68 22.75
C TRP A 43 -13.06 -9.73 23.10
N GLU A 44 -14.31 -10.16 22.88
CA GLU A 44 -15.52 -9.39 23.19
C GLU A 44 -15.59 -9.08 24.69
N SER A 45 -15.25 -10.06 25.54
CA SER A 45 -15.22 -9.86 27.00
C SER A 45 -14.11 -8.92 27.46
N ALA A 46 -12.96 -8.94 26.77
CA ALA A 46 -11.85 -8.02 27.04
C ALA A 46 -12.21 -6.58 26.64
N CYS A 47 -12.98 -6.42 25.57
CA CYS A 47 -13.40 -5.14 25.02
C CYS A 47 -14.73 -4.61 25.55
N ALA A 48 -15.46 -5.39 26.35
CA ALA A 48 -16.75 -5.01 26.93
C ALA A 48 -16.68 -3.74 27.80
N ARG A 49 -15.49 -3.35 28.27
CA ARG A 49 -15.27 -2.16 29.10
C ARG A 49 -14.73 -0.95 28.31
N ALA A 50 -14.64 -1.04 26.98
CA ALA A 50 -14.15 0.08 26.17
C ALA A 50 -15.16 1.23 26.22
N THR A 51 -14.71 2.40 26.68
CA THR A 51 -15.56 3.60 26.74
C THR A 51 -15.71 4.19 25.33
N PRO A 52 -16.95 4.45 24.86
CA PRO A 52 -17.18 5.12 23.59
C PRO A 52 -16.72 6.58 23.63
N ASP A 53 -16.20 7.09 22.52
CA ASP A 53 -15.94 8.51 22.30
C ASP A 53 -17.24 9.30 22.07
N GLU A 54 -17.13 10.61 21.84
CA GLU A 54 -18.26 11.50 21.54
C GLU A 54 -19.05 11.09 20.29
N ASN A 55 -18.44 10.29 19.40
CA ASN A 55 -19.06 9.76 18.19
C ASN A 55 -19.61 8.33 18.38
N GLY A 56 -19.60 7.79 19.61
CA GLY A 56 -20.03 6.43 19.92
C GLY A 56 -19.06 5.33 19.46
N ARG A 57 -17.82 5.69 19.10
CA ARG A 57 -16.77 4.76 18.68
C ARG A 57 -15.93 4.36 19.89
N ALA A 58 -15.75 3.06 20.10
CA ALA A 58 -14.85 2.54 21.13
C ALA A 58 -13.69 1.80 20.44
N LEU A 59 -12.46 2.13 20.83
CA LEU A 59 -11.26 1.42 20.38
C LEU A 59 -10.79 0.50 21.50
N CYS A 60 -10.52 -0.75 21.15
CA CYS A 60 -10.02 -1.76 22.07
C CYS A 60 -8.79 -2.45 21.47
N PHE A 61 -7.69 -2.51 22.23
CA PHE A 61 -6.44 -3.12 21.79
C PHE A 61 -6.20 -4.42 22.55
N VAL A 62 -6.20 -5.55 21.85
CA VAL A 62 -5.94 -6.87 22.41
C VAL A 62 -4.55 -7.32 21.98
N ARG A 63 -3.65 -7.54 22.95
CA ARG A 63 -2.30 -8.07 22.72
C ARG A 63 -2.22 -9.51 23.23
N THR A 64 -2.15 -10.47 22.32
CA THR A 64 -1.79 -11.85 22.67
C THR A 64 -0.28 -11.94 22.84
N ARG A 65 0.21 -12.69 23.85
CA ARG A 65 1.63 -13.04 23.92
C ARG A 65 1.88 -14.26 23.01
N PRO A 66 3.03 -14.32 22.31
CA PRO A 66 3.44 -15.52 21.58
C PRO A 66 3.74 -16.68 22.51
#